data_AF-A0A957TNG1-F1
#
_entry.id   AF-A0A957TNG1-F1
#
_cell.length_a   1.000
_cell.length_b   1.000
_cell.length_c   1.000
_cell.angle_alpha   90.00
_cell.angle_beta   90.00
_cell.angle_gamma   90.00
#
_symmetry.space_group_name_H-M   'P 1'
#
loop_
_entity.id
_entity.type
_entity.pdbx_description
1 polymer ?
#
loop_
_entity_poly.entity_id
_entity_poly.type
_entity_poly.pdbx_seq_one_letter_code
_entity_poly.pdbx_strand_id
1 'polypeptide(L)' 'MSDARPNIILIITDQQRYDTIKALGFPYMETPNLDRLVEEGVTFTNCHITA' A
#
# COMPACT_ATOMS: atom_id res chain seq x y z
N MET A 1 27.00 14.62 -6.76
CA MET A 1 26.46 13.31 -7.16
C MET A 1 25.49 12.90 -6.07
N SER A 2 24.20 12.75 -6.38
CA SER A 2 23.25 12.18 -5.42
C SER A 2 23.75 10.80 -5.03
N ASP A 3 23.85 10.53 -3.73
CA ASP A 3 24.18 9.21 -3.21
C ASP A 3 23.28 8.17 -3.91
N ALA A 4 23.86 7.22 -4.64
CA ALA A 4 23.11 6.30 -5.51
C ALA A 4 22.26 5.29 -4.73
N ARG A 5 22.37 5.30 -3.40
CA ARG A 5 21.62 4.43 -2.51
C ARG A 5 20.22 5.03 -2.27
N PRO A 6 19.14 4.32 -2.63
CA PRO A 6 17.79 4.80 -2.38
C PRO A 6 17.48 4.80 -0.87
N ASN A 7 16.60 5.71 -0.47
CA ASN A 7 15.96 5.66 0.85
C ASN A 7 14.81 4.65 0.80
N ILE A 8 14.67 3.82 1.84
CA ILE A 8 13.59 2.84 1.95
C ILE A 8 12.74 3.21 3.17
N ILE A 9 11.44 3.43 2.95
CA ILE A 9 10.46 3.65 4.01
C ILE A 9 9.54 2.44 4.03
N LEU A 10 9.52 1.72 5.16
CA LEU A 10 8.60 0.61 5.40
C LEU A 10 7.48 1.08 6.32
N ILE A 11 6.25 1.05 5.81
CA ILE A 11 5.03 1.41 6.56
C ILE A 11 4.24 0.12 6.77
N ILE A 12 3.90 -0.17 8.03
CA ILE A 12 3.06 -1.31 8.39
C ILE A 12 1.98 -0.84 9.36
N THR A 13 0.77 -1.35 9.17
CA THR A 13 -0.38 -1.12 10.03
C THR A 13 -0.72 -2.38 10.79
N ASP A 14 -1.17 -2.25 12.03
CA ASP A 14 -1.68 -3.37 12.80
C ASP A 14 -3.17 -3.62 12.49
N GLN A 15 -3.55 -4.89 12.31
CA GLN A 15 -4.92 -5.36 12.08
C GLN A 15 -5.68 -4.77 10.86
N GLN A 16 -5.00 -4.11 9.93
CA GLN A 16 -5.65 -3.64 8.70
C GLN A 16 -6.03 -4.84 7.83
N ARG A 17 -7.32 -4.94 7.50
CA ARG A 17 -7.81 -5.97 6.57
C ARG A 17 -7.50 -5.61 5.12
N TYR A 18 -7.49 -6.61 4.24
CA TYR A 18 -7.23 -6.38 2.81
C TYR A 18 -8.35 -5.56 2.12
N ASP A 19 -9.56 -5.54 2.69
CA ASP A 19 -10.75 -4.92 2.13
C ASP A 19 -10.96 -3.44 2.52
N THR A 20 -9.89 -2.74 2.89
CA THR A 20 -9.96 -1.37 3.43
C THR A 20 -9.39 -0.29 2.52
N ILE A 21 -9.05 -0.59 1.26
CA ILE A 21 -8.48 0.39 0.31
C ILE A 21 -9.44 0.62 -0.85
N LYS A 22 -9.83 1.87 -1.08
CA LYS A 22 -10.80 2.23 -2.12
C LYS A 22 -10.34 1.82 -3.52
N ALA A 23 -9.11 2.13 -3.88
CA ALA A 23 -8.53 1.78 -5.18
C ALA A 23 -8.46 0.26 -5.44
N LEU A 24 -8.60 -0.58 -4.41
CA LEU A 24 -8.64 -2.04 -4.53
C LEU A 24 -10.05 -2.61 -4.67
N GLY A 25 -11.04 -1.76 -4.98
CA GLY A 25 -12.42 -2.19 -5.25
C GLY A 25 -13.38 -2.08 -4.07
N PHE A 26 -13.01 -1.34 -3.02
CA PHE A 26 -13.83 -1.15 -1.82
C PHE A 26 -14.38 0.29 -1.75
N PRO A 27 -15.45 0.62 -2.51
CA PRO A 27 -15.85 1.99 -2.83
C PRO A 27 -16.28 2.84 -1.62
N TYR A 28 -16.63 2.20 -0.50
CA TYR A 28 -17.02 2.86 0.74
C TYR A 28 -15.85 3.40 1.56
N MET A 29 -14.60 3.07 1.19
CA MET A 29 -13.41 3.52 1.90
C MET A 29 -12.98 4.91 1.43
N GLU A 30 -12.45 5.70 2.36
CA GLU A 30 -11.81 6.99 2.06
C GLU A 30 -10.32 6.90 2.34
N THR A 31 -9.54 6.53 1.30
CA THR A 31 -8.10 6.25 1.43
C THR A 31 -7.24 7.02 0.43
N PRO A 32 -7.38 8.34 0.29
CA PRO A 32 -6.76 9.10 -0.81
C PRO A 32 -5.23 8.95 -0.90
N ASN A 33 -4.55 8.83 0.25
CA ASN A 33 -3.09 8.63 0.28
C ASN A 33 -2.67 7.22 -0.15
N LEU A 34 -3.45 6.18 0.20
CA LEU A 34 -3.17 4.82 -0.22
C LEU A 34 -3.58 4.60 -1.68
N ASP A 35 -4.68 5.22 -2.12
CA ASP A 35 -5.14 5.18 -3.50
C ASP A 35 -4.06 5.73 -4.43
N ARG A 36 -3.44 6.85 -4.06
CA ARG A 36 -2.29 7.41 -4.80
C ARG A 36 -1.11 6.44 -4.87
N LEU A 37 -0.79 5.71 -3.80
CA LEU A 37 0.27 4.70 -3.82
C LEU A 37 -0.07 3.52 -4.73
N VAL A 38 -1.34 3.14 -4.82
CA VAL A 38 -1.82 2.10 -5.75
C VAL A 38 -1.66 2.55 -7.21
N GLU A 39 -1.99 3.81 -7.52
CA GLU A 39 -1.91 4.37 -8.88
C GLU A 39 -0.47 4.62 -9.36
N GLU A 40 0.42 5.05 -8.46
CA GLU A 40 1.82 5.36 -8.78
C GLU A 40 2.77 4.16 -8.64
N GLY A 41 2.28 3.03 -8.13
CA GLY A 41 3.10 1.92 -7.66
C GLY A 41 2.69 0.55 -8.20
N VAL A 42 3.13 -0.48 -7.48
CA VAL A 42 2.77 -1.88 -7.75
C VAL A 42 2.03 -2.44 -6.55
N THR A 43 0.87 -3.03 -6.82
CA THR A 43 0.04 -3.67 -5.79
C THR A 43 0.11 -5.19 -5.93
N PHE A 44 0.35 -5.88 -4.81
CA PHE A 44 0.24 -7.33 -4.72
C PHE A 44 -1.16 -7.70 -4.21
N THR A 45 -2.05 -8.16 -5.10
CA THR A 45 -3.43 -8.52 -4.76
C THR A 45 -3.58 -9.89 -4.09
N ASN A 46 -2.51 -10.68 -4.04
CA ASN A 46 -2.47 -12.03 -3.45
C ASN A 46 -1.31 -12.17 -2.45
N CYS A 47 -1.22 -11.24 -1.49
CA CYS A 47 -0.16 -11.17 -0.48
C CYS A 47 -0.61 -11.83 0.83
N HIS A 48 0.15 -12.79 1.34
CA HIS A 48 -0.17 -13.54 2.56
C HIS A 48 0.97 -13.43 3.59
N ILE A 49 0.59 -13.43 4.86
CA ILE A 49 1.52 -13.59 5.99
C ILE A 49 1.78 -15.06 6.26
N THR A 50 2.87 -15.36 6.98
CA THR A 50 3.26 -16.74 7.32
C THR A 50 2.59 -17.27 8.59
N ALA A 51 2.19 -16.39 9.52
CA ALA A 51 1.56 -16.73 10.80
C ALA A 51 0.82 -15.51 11.38
#